data_AF-A0A139INZ2-F1
#
_entry.id   AF-A0A139INZ2-F1
#
_cell.length_a   1.000
_cell.length_b   1.000
_cell.length_c   1.000
_cell.angle_alpha   90.00
_cell.angle_beta   90.00
_cell.angle_gamma   90.00
#
_symmetry.space_group_name_H-M   'P 1'
#
loop_
_entity.id
_entity.type
_entity.pdbx_description
1 polymer ?
#
loop_
_entity_poly.entity_id
_entity_poly.type
_entity_poly.pdbx_seq_one_letter_code
_entity_poly.pdbx_strand_id
1 'polypeptide(L)' 'MRPSFRRMAGHNSIHMDPALVKYANMYVKRHEYFRWTPRTAWLTFTYVFAIPAGALYFAWTTDGKWDMRGKLKGDTIAEF' A
#
# COMPACT_ATOMS: atom_id res chain seq x y z
N MET A 1 -31.90 -29.82 29.05
CA MET A 1 -31.31 -28.47 29.25
C MET A 1 -30.09 -28.35 28.34
N ARG A 2 -30.08 -27.40 27.38
CA ARG A 2 -28.91 -27.16 26.51
C ARG A 2 -27.97 -26.18 27.23
N PRO A 3 -26.65 -26.44 27.33
CA PRO A 3 -25.74 -25.50 27.96
C PRO A 3 -25.67 -24.23 27.10
N SER A 4 -26.13 -23.10 27.65
CA SER A 4 -25.94 -21.81 27.01
C SER A 4 -24.47 -21.40 27.17
N PHE A 5 -23.76 -21.10 26.09
CA PHE A 5 -22.35 -20.64 26.05
C PHE A 5 -22.08 -19.31 26.77
N ARG A 6 -22.94 -18.86 27.68
CA ARG A 6 -22.86 -17.52 28.26
C ARG A 6 -22.14 -17.54 29.59
N ARG A 7 -20.83 -17.31 29.53
CA ARG A 7 -20.12 -16.32 30.36
C ARG A 7 -18.65 -16.27 29.96
N MET A 8 -18.34 -15.50 28.91
CA MET A 8 -17.02 -14.89 28.81
C MET A 8 -16.99 -13.77 29.84
N ALA A 9 -16.46 -14.04 31.04
CA ALA A 9 -16.25 -13.03 32.08
C ALA A 9 -15.00 -12.21 31.73
N GLY A 10 -15.15 -11.27 30.79
CA GLY A 10 -14.11 -10.30 30.47
C GLY A 10 -14.28 -9.04 31.31
N HIS A 11 -13.26 -8.68 32.08
CA HIS A 11 -13.17 -7.39 32.76
C HIS A 11 -12.76 -6.31 31.74
N ASN A 12 -13.68 -5.44 31.36
CA ASN A 12 -13.39 -4.29 30.50
C ASN A 12 -12.87 -3.14 31.37
N SER A 13 -11.55 -2.94 31.39
CA SER A 13 -10.88 -1.87 32.15
C SER A 13 -11.01 -0.48 31.50
N ILE A 14 -11.53 -0.40 30.28
CA ILE A 14 -11.57 0.83 29.47
C ILE A 14 -13.02 1.17 29.13
N HIS A 15 -13.41 2.40 29.41
CA HIS A 15 -14.67 2.96 28.89
C HIS A 15 -14.51 3.21 27.38
N MET A 16 -15.23 2.44 26.58
CA MET A 16 -15.23 2.61 25.12
C MET A 16 -16.09 3.81 24.75
N ASP A 17 -15.46 4.88 24.28
CA ASP A 17 -16.17 6.01 23.68
C ASP A 17 -16.85 5.54 22.38
N PRO A 18 -18.19 5.64 22.26
CA PRO A 18 -18.91 5.25 21.06
C PRO A 18 -18.43 5.99 19.80
N ALA A 19 -17.93 7.23 19.91
CA ALA A 19 -17.42 7.99 18.78
C ALA A 19 -16.10 7.39 18.24
N LEU A 20 -15.18 7.03 19.13
CA LEU A 20 -13.91 6.38 18.76
C LEU A 20 -14.14 4.98 18.19
N VAL A 21 -15.07 4.21 18.76
CA VAL A 21 -15.46 2.90 18.23
C VAL A 21 -16.03 3.04 16.82
N LYS A 22 -16.91 4.03 16.59
CA LYS A 22 -17.47 4.30 15.26
C LYS A 22 -16.38 4.72 14.26
N TYR A 23 -15.48 5.60 14.66
CA TYR A 23 -14.35 6.02 13.82
C TYR A 23 -13.48 4.84 13.39
N ALA A 24 -13.05 4.00 14.34
CA ALA A 24 -12.28 2.80 14.04
C ALA A 24 -13.03 1.88 13.04
N ASN A 25 -14.32 1.65 13.29
CA ASN A 25 -15.16 0.84 12.41
C ASN A 25 -15.28 1.41 10.99
N MET A 26 -15.32 2.73 10.81
CA MET A 26 -15.34 3.37 9.49
C MET A 26 -14.06 3.11 8.69
N TYR A 27 -12.90 3.01 9.34
CA TYR A 27 -11.64 2.69 8.66
C TYR A 27 -11.59 1.22 8.25
N VAL A 28 -11.93 0.32 9.18
CA VAL A 28 -11.93 -1.13 8.93
C VAL A 28 -12.91 -1.50 7.81
N LYS A 29 -14.13 -0.95 7.85
CA LYS A 29 -15.20 -1.22 6.87
C LYS A 29 -15.13 -0.38 5.59
N ARG A 30 -14.08 0.42 5.39
CA ARG A 30 -13.97 1.32 4.22
C ARG A 30 -14.11 0.60 2.88
N HIS A 31 -13.65 -0.65 2.81
CA HIS A 31 -13.75 -1.49 1.62
C HIS A 31 -15.20 -1.87 1.27
N GLU A 32 -16.09 -2.00 2.27
CA GLU A 32 -17.52 -2.30 2.05
C GLU A 32 -18.24 -1.16 1.31
N TYR A 33 -17.78 0.08 1.53
CA TYR A 33 -18.40 1.29 0.97
C TYR A 33 -17.60 1.87 -0.21
N PHE A 34 -16.61 1.15 -0.72
CA PHE A 34 -15.78 1.62 -1.83
C PHE A 34 -16.60 1.76 -3.11
N ARG A 35 -16.29 2.79 -3.92
CA ARG A 35 -16.90 3.02 -5.22
C ARG A 35 -15.83 3.39 -6.25
N TRP A 36 -16.00 2.87 -7.46
CA TRP A 36 -15.27 3.34 -8.62
C TRP A 36 -15.82 4.69 -9.04
N THR A 37 -15.02 5.72 -8.83
CA THR A 37 -15.23 7.07 -9.34
C THR A 37 -14.10 7.37 -10.31
N PRO A 38 -14.23 8.34 -11.22
CA PRO A 38 -13.14 8.72 -12.11
C PRO A 38 -11.84 9.01 -11.34
N ARG A 39 -11.94 9.66 -10.16
CA ARG A 39 -10.81 9.94 -9.29
C ARG A 39 -10.16 8.67 -8.72
N THR A 40 -10.93 7.77 -8.12
CA THR A 40 -10.38 6.55 -7.51
C THR A 40 -9.84 5.59 -8.56
N ALA A 41 -10.48 5.49 -9.73
CA ALA A 41 -9.98 4.74 -10.86
C ALA A 41 -8.62 5.24 -11.34
N TRP A 42 -8.48 6.56 -11.55
CA TRP A 42 -7.20 7.15 -11.94
C TRP A 42 -6.09 6.93 -10.91
N LEU A 43 -6.41 7.11 -9.62
CA LEU A 43 -5.43 6.84 -8.56
C LEU A 43 -4.98 5.38 -8.56
N THR A 44 -5.93 4.43 -8.62
CA THR A 44 -5.57 3.01 -8.68
C THR A 44 -4.73 2.71 -9.90
N PHE A 45 -5.11 3.20 -11.09
CA PHE A 45 -4.33 3.00 -12.31
C PHE A 45 -2.90 3.52 -12.17
N THR A 46 -2.74 4.76 -11.71
CA THR A 46 -1.42 5.39 -11.60
C THR A 46 -0.49 4.62 -10.65
N TYR A 47 -0.98 4.28 -9.45
CA TYR A 47 -0.12 3.67 -8.44
C TYR A 47 0.08 2.17 -8.61
N VAL A 48 -0.91 1.44 -9.14
CA VAL A 48 -0.81 -0.01 -9.33
C VAL A 48 -0.14 -0.37 -10.65
N PHE A 49 -0.34 0.44 -11.71
CA PHE A 49 0.17 0.12 -13.04
C PHE A 49 1.19 1.13 -13.54
N ALA A 50 0.84 2.42 -13.64
CA ALA A 50 1.69 3.40 -14.34
C ALA A 50 3.07 3.56 -13.68
N ILE A 51 3.11 3.71 -12.35
CA ILE A 51 4.36 3.87 -11.61
C ILE A 51 5.21 2.59 -11.67
N PRO A 52 4.70 1.38 -11.31
CA PRO A 52 5.49 0.16 -11.41
C PRO A 52 5.95 -0.15 -12.83
N ALA A 53 5.10 0.03 -13.85
CA ALA A 53 5.47 -0.21 -15.24
C ALA A 53 6.54 0.77 -15.73
N GLY A 54 6.40 2.05 -15.40
CA GLY A 54 7.42 3.06 -15.70
C GLY A 54 8.75 2.73 -15.04
N ALA A 55 8.75 2.42 -13.74
CA ALA A 55 9.94 2.05 -12.99
C ALA A 55 10.60 0.78 -13.57
N LEU A 56 9.82 -0.26 -13.88
CA LEU A 56 10.31 -1.49 -14.49
C LEU A 56 10.93 -1.24 -15.86
N TYR A 57 10.26 -0.43 -16.70
CA TYR A 57 10.78 -0.07 -18.02
C TYR A 57 12.10 0.69 -17.91
N PHE A 58 12.19 1.68 -17.01
CA PHE A 58 13.43 2.40 -16.77
C PHE A 58 14.52 1.46 -16.26
N ALA A 59 14.22 0.62 -15.27
CA ALA A 59 15.20 -0.35 -14.76
C ALA A 59 15.69 -1.26 -15.88
N TRP A 60 14.79 -1.88 -16.65
CA TRP A 60 15.18 -2.80 -17.71
C TRP A 60 15.98 -2.12 -18.83
N THR A 61 15.62 -0.89 -19.19
CA THR A 61 16.34 -0.16 -20.24
C THR A 61 17.62 0.50 -19.76
N THR A 62 17.87 0.62 -18.45
CA THR A 62 19.10 1.22 -17.92
C THR A 62 20.03 0.20 -17.27
N ASP A 63 19.56 -1.03 -17.06
CA ASP A 63 20.36 -2.11 -16.53
C ASP A 63 21.59 -2.37 -17.42
N GLY A 64 22.75 -2.48 -16.79
CA GLY A 64 24.04 -2.64 -17.46
C GLY A 64 24.53 -1.44 -18.28
N LYS A 65 23.75 -0.38 -18.48
CA LYS A 65 24.17 0.76 -19.32
C LYS A 65 25.20 1.68 -18.70
N TRP A 66 25.41 1.61 -17.39
CA TRP A 66 26.29 2.54 -16.67
C TRP A 66 27.27 1.75 -15.82
N ASP A 67 28.56 1.79 -16.17
CA ASP A 67 29.64 1.29 -15.31
C ASP A 67 30.55 2.44 -14.91
N MET A 68 30.59 2.72 -13.60
CA MET A 68 31.42 3.77 -13.01
C MET A 68 32.71 3.23 -12.41
N ARG A 69 32.93 1.91 -12.45
CA ARG A 69 34.04 1.27 -11.76
C ARG A 69 35.36 1.58 -12.45
N GLY A 70 36.25 2.29 -11.74
CA GLY A 70 37.62 2.57 -12.21
C GLY A 70 37.73 3.62 -13.33
N LYS A 71 36.66 4.33 -13.68
CA LYS A 71 36.66 5.35 -14.74
C LYS A 71 37.37 6.64 -14.27
N LEU A 72 38.13 7.30 -15.14
CA LEU A 72 38.85 8.55 -14.88
C LEU A 72 38.16 9.76 -15.55
N LYS A 73 38.70 10.97 -15.33
CA LYS A 73 38.18 12.20 -15.93
C LYS A 73 38.31 12.15 -17.45
N GLY A 74 37.17 12.16 -18.14
CA GLY A 74 37.09 12.11 -19.61
C GLY A 74 36.69 10.75 -20.17
N ASP A 75 36.64 9.70 -19.34
CA ASP A 75 36.23 8.37 -19.77
C ASP A 75 34.70 8.25 -19.89
N THR A 76 34.24 7.45 -20.85
CA THR A 76 32.82 7.19 -21.06
C THR A 76 32.28 6.17 -20.06
N ILE A 77 31.19 6.55 -19.39
CA ILE A 77 30.50 5.74 -18.36
C ILE A 77 29.40 4.86 -19.00
N ALA A 78 28.93 5.22 -20.19
CA ALA A 78 27.91 4.48 -20.91
C ALA A 78 28.49 3.20 -21.54
N GLU A 79 27.83 2.08 -21.27
CA GLU A 79 28.04 0.77 -21.89
C GLU A 79 26.82 0.55 -22.83
N PHE A 80 27.06 0.33 -24.13
CA PHE A 80 26.01 0.32 -25.18
C PHE A 80 25.63 -1.07 -25.64
#